data_AF-A0A8T4BSX4-F1
#
_entry.id   AF-A0A8T4BSX4-F1
#
_cell.length_a   1.000
_cell.length_b   1.000
_cell.length_c   1.000
_cell.angle_alpha   90.00
_cell.angle_beta   90.00
_cell.angle_gamma   90.00
#
_symmetry.space_group_name_H-M   'P 1'
#
loop_
_entity.id
_entity.type
_entity.pdbx_description
1 polymer ?
#
loop_
_entity_poly.entity_id
_entity_poly.type
_entity_poly.pdbx_seq_one_letter_code
_entity_poly.pdbx_strand_id
1 'polypeptide(L)'
;MESALEYMARKYATLANDYRTPCDNYSESCGIIAIELAERLLSEGKKPYIMKVAEDEFLPGIITCKVLKPLAYEGRVRWGAHQVCICDGKAYDPILDKPAPTKDYSKLVFGEDIEMATLIPPDKIEEYIERGKSWKDKNGKYKR
;
A
#
# COMPACT_ATOMS: atom_id res chain seq x y z
N MET A 1 19.52 -6.82 3.19
CA MET A 1 18.18 -6.20 3.24
C MET A 1 17.36 -7.03 4.20
N GLU A 2 16.58 -6.43 5.11
CA GLU A 2 15.60 -7.20 5.90
C GLU A 2 14.57 -7.83 4.93
N SER A 3 14.03 -9.01 5.25
CA SER A 3 13.01 -9.67 4.44
C SER A 3 11.71 -8.86 4.38
N ALA A 4 10.86 -9.15 3.41
CA ALA A 4 9.55 -8.53 3.27
C ALA A 4 8.67 -8.75 4.51
N LEU A 5 8.74 -9.95 5.12
CA LEU A 5 8.00 -10.28 6.33
C LEU A 5 8.53 -9.56 7.57
N GLU A 6 9.86 -9.45 7.73
CA GLU A 6 10.47 -8.68 8.82
C GLU A 6 10.11 -7.19 8.71
N TYR A 7 10.19 -6.63 7.50
CA TYR A 7 9.75 -5.26 7.24
C TYR A 7 8.28 -5.05 7.56
N MET A 8 7.41 -5.98 7.11
CA MET A 8 5.98 -5.91 7.35
C MET A 8 5.66 -5.98 8.84
N ALA A 9 6.26 -6.91 9.59
CA ALA A 9 6.06 -7.05 11.03
C ALA A 9 6.54 -5.80 11.80
N ARG A 10 7.73 -5.29 11.45
CA ARG A 10 8.26 -4.04 12.02
C ARG A 10 7.31 -2.88 11.73
N LYS A 11 6.84 -2.75 10.49
CA LYS A 11 5.88 -1.72 10.12
C LYS A 11 4.58 -1.88 10.88
N TYR A 12 3.97 -3.07 10.94
CA TYR A 12 2.74 -3.33 11.70
C TYR A 12 2.85 -2.84 13.15
N ALA A 13 4.00 -3.06 13.80
CA ALA A 13 4.25 -2.60 15.17
C ALA A 13 4.43 -1.07 15.30
N THR A 14 4.84 -0.38 14.24
CA THR A 14 5.14 1.07 14.24
C THR A 14 4.17 1.93 13.45
N LEU A 15 3.26 1.31 12.68
CA LEU A 15 2.42 1.96 11.70
C LEU A 15 1.39 2.81 12.44
N ALA A 16 1.64 4.11 12.52
CA ALA A 16 0.72 5.04 13.17
C ALA A 16 -0.52 5.27 12.28
N ASN A 17 -0.32 5.22 10.95
CA ASN A 17 -1.29 5.38 9.85
C ASN A 17 -2.42 6.41 10.06
N ASP A 18 -2.16 7.45 10.85
CA ASP A 18 -3.02 8.60 11.01
C ASP A 18 -2.63 9.64 9.96
N TYR A 19 -3.04 9.41 8.71
CA TYR A 19 -2.73 10.28 7.55
C TYR A 19 -3.17 11.75 7.74
N ARG A 20 -3.79 12.08 8.87
CA ARG A 20 -3.80 13.41 9.48
C ARG A 20 -3.37 13.31 10.94
N THR A 21 -2.08 13.47 11.22
CA THR A 21 -1.72 13.89 12.58
C THR A 21 -2.30 15.30 12.82
N PRO A 22 -2.65 15.68 14.07
CA PRO A 22 -3.13 17.04 14.40
C PRO A 22 -2.18 18.17 13.98
N CYS A 23 -0.97 17.83 13.54
CA CYS A 23 0.10 18.74 13.13
C CYS A 23 0.32 18.79 11.60
N ASP A 24 -0.60 18.26 10.78
CA ASP A 24 -0.54 18.24 9.30
C ASP A 24 0.69 17.53 8.68
N ASN A 25 1.40 16.71 9.44
CA ASN A 25 2.47 15.89 8.89
C ASN A 25 1.91 14.54 8.37
N TYR A 26 2.07 14.29 7.06
CA TYR A 26 1.83 12.98 6.44
C TYR A 26 2.83 11.97 6.98
N SER A 27 2.41 11.12 7.93
CA SER A 27 3.37 10.29 8.66
C SER A 27 3.93 9.14 7.83
N GLU A 28 3.11 8.44 7.01
CA GLU A 28 3.50 7.30 6.17
C GLU A 28 2.60 7.19 4.93
N SER A 29 3.09 6.67 3.79
CA SER A 29 2.35 6.57 2.52
C SER A 29 2.17 5.11 2.10
N CYS A 30 0.93 4.67 1.86
CA CYS A 30 0.61 3.30 1.41
C CYS A 30 1.38 2.89 0.15
N GLY A 31 1.52 3.82 -0.81
CA GLY A 31 2.30 3.58 -2.03
C GLY A 31 3.79 3.36 -1.75
N ILE A 32 4.39 4.16 -0.86
CA ILE A 32 5.79 3.98 -0.47
C ILE A 32 5.99 2.63 0.22
N ILE A 33 5.10 2.28 1.16
CA ILE A 33 5.17 1.00 1.87
C ILE A 33 5.05 -0.17 0.89
N ALA A 34 4.12 -0.09 -0.07
CA ALA A 34 3.92 -1.12 -1.08
C ALA A 34 5.16 -1.28 -1.99
N ILE A 35 5.81 -0.17 -2.37
CA ILE A 35 7.07 -0.18 -3.13
C ILE A 35 8.21 -0.80 -2.31
N GLU A 36 8.38 -0.42 -1.05
CA GLU A 36 9.42 -0.96 -0.17
C GLU A 36 9.25 -2.46 0.09
N LEU A 37 8.01 -2.96 0.13
CA LEU A 37 7.70 -4.39 0.15
C LEU A 37 8.03 -5.07 -1.17
N ALA A 38 7.69 -4.45 -2.30
CA ALA A 38 8.02 -4.98 -3.63
C ALA A 38 9.54 -5.07 -3.84
N GLU A 39 10.32 -4.05 -3.43
CA GLU A 39 11.79 -4.05 -3.45
C GLU A 39 12.36 -5.28 -2.72
N ARG A 40 11.80 -5.59 -1.54
CA ARG A 40 12.25 -6.73 -0.72
C ARG A 40 11.87 -8.07 -1.33
N LEU A 41 10.61 -8.21 -1.78
CA LEU A 41 10.15 -9.43 -2.44
C LEU A 41 10.94 -9.72 -3.72
N LEU A 42 11.28 -8.70 -4.52
CA LEU A 42 12.18 -8.86 -5.66
C LEU A 42 13.57 -9.36 -5.23
N SER A 43 14.12 -8.82 -4.14
CA SER A 43 15.41 -9.27 -3.60
C SER A 43 15.39 -10.73 -3.11
N GLU A 44 14.20 -11.25 -2.79
CA GLU A 44 13.95 -12.64 -2.44
C GLU A 44 13.68 -13.54 -3.67
N GLY A 45 13.79 -13.00 -4.89
CA GLY A 45 13.54 -13.74 -6.14
C GLY A 45 12.06 -13.95 -6.46
N LYS A 46 11.17 -13.13 -5.88
CA LYS A 46 9.73 -13.18 -6.09
C LYS A 46 9.28 -12.25 -7.22
N LYS A 47 8.00 -12.33 -7.60
CA LYS A 47 7.38 -11.52 -8.66
C LYS A 47 6.23 -10.66 -8.11
N PRO A 48 6.53 -9.61 -7.33
CA PRO A 48 5.51 -8.75 -6.77
C PRO A 48 4.89 -7.83 -7.83
N TYR A 49 3.73 -7.27 -7.51
CA TYR A 49 3.05 -6.24 -8.28
C TYR A 49 2.21 -5.38 -7.33
N ILE A 50 1.74 -4.22 -7.79
CA ILE A 50 0.95 -3.31 -6.94
C ILE A 50 -0.48 -3.28 -7.42
N MET A 51 -1.41 -3.48 -6.49
CA MET A 51 -2.84 -3.28 -6.72
C MET A 51 -3.34 -2.04 -5.96
N LYS A 52 -4.41 -1.45 -6.47
CA LYS A 52 -5.12 -0.31 -5.90
C LYS A 52 -6.52 -0.77 -5.50
N VAL A 53 -6.93 -0.44 -4.28
CA VAL A 53 -8.33 -0.43 -3.85
C VAL A 53 -8.83 1.00 -3.99
N ALA A 54 -9.87 1.20 -4.78
CA ALA A 54 -10.60 2.47 -4.85
C ALA A 54 -11.99 2.23 -5.42
N GLU A 55 -12.95 3.03 -5.00
CA GLU A 55 -14.29 3.08 -5.56
C GLU A 55 -14.43 4.44 -6.26
N ASP A 56 -13.85 4.51 -7.46
CA ASP A 56 -13.95 5.69 -8.31
C ASP A 56 -15.30 5.65 -9.04
N GLU A 57 -16.21 6.56 -8.73
CA GLU A 57 -17.44 6.79 -9.48
C GLU A 57 -17.19 7.88 -10.53
N PHE A 58 -17.43 7.55 -11.79
CA PHE A 58 -17.31 8.48 -12.91
C PHE A 58 -18.70 9.02 -13.27
N LEU A 59 -18.99 10.24 -12.81
CA LEU A 59 -20.15 11.02 -13.25
C LEU A 59 -19.74 11.94 -14.42
N PRO A 60 -20.66 12.37 -15.29
CA PRO A 60 -20.34 13.30 -16.36
C PRO A 60 -19.67 14.58 -15.82
N GLY A 61 -18.37 14.73 -16.09
CA GLY A 61 -17.56 15.87 -15.67
C GLY A 61 -17.04 15.84 -14.22
N ILE A 62 -17.31 14.78 -13.43
CA ILE A 62 -16.88 14.67 -12.03
C ILE A 62 -16.40 13.23 -11.73
N ILE A 63 -15.21 13.11 -11.15
CA ILE A 63 -14.75 11.85 -10.54
C ILE A 63 -14.99 11.97 -9.03
N THR A 64 -15.87 11.12 -8.48
CA THR A 64 -16.08 11.01 -7.04
C THR A 64 -15.46 9.73 -6.52
N CYS A 65 -14.49 9.84 -5.61
CA CYS A 65 -13.95 8.67 -4.92
C CYS A 65 -14.78 8.41 -3.65
N LYS A 66 -15.41 7.24 -3.54
CA LYS A 66 -16.00 6.81 -2.26
C LYS A 66 -14.88 6.62 -1.24
N VAL A 67 -15.16 7.05 -0.01
CA VAL A 67 -14.18 7.11 1.07
C VAL A 67 -13.98 5.72 1.67
N LEU A 68 -12.74 5.23 1.60
CA LEU A 68 -12.31 4.00 2.27
C LEU A 68 -12.11 4.26 3.77
N LYS A 69 -12.60 3.34 4.60
CA LYS A 69 -12.52 3.39 6.06
C LYS A 69 -11.91 2.09 6.60
N PRO A 70 -10.61 2.05 6.86
CA PRO A 70 -9.97 0.83 7.33
C PRO A 70 -10.40 0.52 8.77
N LEU A 71 -10.74 -0.74 9.01
CA LEU A 71 -11.24 -1.24 10.30
C LEU A 71 -10.23 -1.06 11.43
N ALA A 72 -8.93 -1.23 11.14
CA ALA A 72 -7.84 -1.13 12.10
C ALA A 72 -7.74 0.23 12.81
N TYR A 73 -8.36 1.29 12.25
CA TYR A 73 -8.33 2.64 12.81
C TYR A 73 -9.66 3.09 13.40
N GLU A 74 -10.67 2.21 13.47
CA GLU A 74 -11.96 2.50 14.12
C GLU A 74 -12.60 3.81 13.62
N GLY A 75 -12.45 4.09 12.32
CA GLY A 75 -13.03 5.28 11.67
C GLY A 75 -12.27 6.59 11.89
N ARG A 76 -11.12 6.59 12.59
CA ARG A 76 -10.27 7.77 12.79
C ARG A 76 -9.67 8.30 11.48
N VAL A 77 -9.51 7.43 10.49
CA VAL A 77 -8.89 7.77 9.20
C VAL A 77 -9.80 7.47 8.02
N ARG A 78 -9.58 8.22 6.93
CA ARG A 78 -10.36 8.17 5.69
C ARG A 78 -9.41 8.28 4.51
N TRP A 79 -9.52 7.38 3.53
CA TRP A 79 -8.65 7.38 2.35
C TRP A 79 -9.48 7.45 1.07
N GLY A 80 -8.94 8.10 0.03
CA GLY A 80 -9.55 8.08 -1.31
C GLY A 80 -9.16 6.85 -2.13
N ALA A 81 -8.02 6.25 -1.81
CA ALA A 81 -7.52 5.02 -2.40
C ALA A 81 -6.50 4.38 -1.47
N HIS A 82 -6.26 3.08 -1.65
CA HIS A 82 -5.20 2.37 -0.94
C HIS A 82 -4.38 1.53 -1.91
N GLN A 83 -3.06 1.57 -1.80
CA GLN A 83 -2.14 0.79 -2.63
C GLN A 83 -1.50 -0.30 -1.79
N VAL A 84 -1.43 -1.52 -2.33
CA VAL A 84 -0.94 -2.69 -1.62
C VAL A 84 -0.06 -3.54 -2.53
N CYS A 85 1.00 -4.11 -1.96
CA CYS A 85 1.91 -5.01 -2.66
C CYS A 85 1.31 -6.42 -2.66
N ILE A 86 1.25 -7.05 -3.84
CA ILE A 86 0.76 -8.42 -4.01
C ILE A 86 1.88 -9.31 -4.52
N CYS A 87 1.98 -10.52 -3.98
CA CYS A 87 2.87 -11.55 -4.46
C CYS A 87 2.33 -12.95 -4.12
N ASP A 88 2.46 -13.91 -5.02
CA ASP A 88 1.99 -15.31 -4.83
C ASP A 88 0.53 -15.41 -4.35
N GLY A 89 -0.35 -14.55 -4.86
CA GLY A 89 -1.78 -14.51 -4.48
C GLY A 89 -2.06 -13.97 -3.07
N LYS A 90 -1.07 -13.29 -2.45
CA LYS A 90 -1.20 -12.68 -1.13
C LYS A 90 -0.91 -11.19 -1.16
N ALA A 91 -1.71 -10.43 -0.42
CA ALA A 91 -1.48 -9.03 -0.11
C ALA A 91 -0.53 -8.90 1.08
N TYR A 92 0.57 -8.18 0.86
CA TYR A 92 1.53 -7.78 1.87
C TYR A 92 1.21 -6.33 2.25
N ASP A 93 0.60 -6.15 3.40
CA ASP A 93 0.23 -4.84 3.92
C ASP A 93 0.36 -4.79 5.45
N PRO A 94 1.21 -3.91 6.00
CA PRO A 94 1.39 -3.78 7.45
C PRO A 94 0.16 -3.26 8.21
N ILE A 95 -0.98 -3.00 7.56
CA ILE A 95 -2.28 -2.85 8.25
C ILE A 95 -2.70 -4.18 8.90
N LEU A 96 -2.30 -5.31 8.31
CA LEU A 96 -2.52 -6.66 8.84
C LEU A 96 -1.22 -7.18 9.48
N ASP A 97 -1.37 -8.08 10.46
CA ASP A 97 -0.25 -8.71 11.17
C ASP A 97 0.55 -9.68 10.28
N LYS A 98 -0.09 -10.20 9.23
CA LYS A 98 0.47 -11.15 8.27
C LYS A 98 -0.12 -10.98 6.87
N PRO A 99 0.56 -11.48 5.82
CA PRO A 99 0.00 -11.45 4.48
C PRO A 99 -1.34 -12.20 4.39
N ALA A 100 -2.31 -11.60 3.71
CA ALA A 100 -3.64 -12.15 3.54
C ALA A 100 -3.87 -12.60 2.09
N PRO A 101 -4.73 -13.59 1.81
CA PRO A 101 -5.13 -13.89 0.43
C PRO A 101 -5.68 -12.65 -0.27
N THR A 102 -5.25 -12.37 -1.50
CA THR A 102 -5.67 -11.16 -2.24
C THR A 102 -7.19 -11.03 -2.33
N LYS A 103 -7.89 -12.15 -2.54
CA LYS A 103 -9.36 -12.21 -2.64
C LYS A 103 -10.10 -11.81 -1.36
N ASP A 104 -9.45 -11.90 -0.21
CA ASP A 104 -10.08 -11.62 1.10
C ASP A 104 -9.63 -10.25 1.64
N TYR A 105 -8.67 -9.60 0.96
CA TYR A 105 -7.95 -8.45 1.50
C TYR A 105 -8.85 -7.25 1.77
N SER A 106 -9.66 -6.82 0.80
CA SER A 106 -10.55 -5.66 0.96
C SER A 106 -11.53 -5.87 2.10
N LYS A 107 -12.10 -7.07 2.20
CA LYS A 107 -13.00 -7.45 3.30
C LYS A 107 -12.32 -7.43 4.66
N LEU A 108 -11.07 -7.91 4.76
CA LEU A 108 -10.30 -7.90 6.00
C LEU A 108 -9.90 -6.49 6.44
N VAL A 109 -9.55 -5.61 5.50
CA VAL A 109 -9.06 -4.27 5.81
C VAL A 109 -10.19 -3.25 5.97
N PHE A 110 -11.24 -3.32 5.15
CA PHE A 110 -12.31 -2.32 5.08
C PHE A 110 -13.68 -2.85 5.51
N GLY A 111 -13.84 -4.16 5.72
CA GLY A 111 -15.13 -4.78 6.04
C GLY A 111 -16.05 -4.97 4.84
N GLU A 112 -15.62 -4.56 3.64
CA GLU A 112 -16.40 -4.59 2.39
C GLU A 112 -15.61 -5.34 1.30
N ASP A 113 -16.31 -6.07 0.44
CA ASP A 113 -15.70 -6.70 -0.74
C ASP A 113 -15.57 -5.66 -1.86
N ILE A 114 -14.44 -4.95 -1.86
CA ILE A 114 -14.12 -3.91 -2.83
C ILE A 114 -13.19 -4.50 -3.89
N GLU A 115 -13.56 -4.33 -5.15
CA GLU A 115 -12.74 -4.77 -6.28
C GLU A 115 -11.38 -4.05 -6.28
N MET A 116 -10.32 -4.83 -6.48
CA MET A 116 -8.96 -4.33 -6.57
C MET A 116 -8.50 -4.34 -8.01
N ALA A 117 -7.92 -3.22 -8.46
CA ALA A 117 -7.36 -3.10 -9.80
C ALA A 117 -5.83 -3.20 -9.75
N THR A 118 -5.22 -3.85 -10.76
CA THR A 118 -3.76 -3.80 -10.93
C THR A 118 -3.34 -2.38 -11.31
N LEU A 119 -2.49 -1.77 -10.49
CA LEU A 119 -1.94 -0.44 -10.73
C LEU A 119 -0.57 -0.52 -11.42
N ILE A 120 0.31 -1.40 -10.92
CA ILE A 120 1.63 -1.66 -11.50
C ILE A 120 1.74 -3.16 -11.70
N PRO A 121 1.78 -3.66 -12.95
CA PRO A 121 1.83 -5.10 -13.21
C PRO A 121 3.23 -5.70 -12.92
N PRO A 122 3.34 -7.04 -12.78
CA PRO A 122 4.59 -7.71 -12.45
C PRO A 122 5.76 -7.42 -13.40
N ASP A 123 5.50 -7.20 -14.69
CA ASP A 123 6.50 -6.93 -15.73
C ASP A 123 7.02 -5.47 -15.70
N LYS A 124 6.40 -4.59 -14.91
CA LYS A 124 6.75 -3.17 -14.79
C LYS A 124 7.27 -2.77 -13.42
N ILE A 125 7.21 -3.67 -12.44
CA ILE A 125 7.52 -3.34 -11.05
C ILE A 125 8.99 -2.92 -10.86
N GLU A 126 9.93 -3.61 -11.52
CA GLU A 126 11.36 -3.32 -11.43
C GLU A 126 11.68 -1.94 -12.04
N GLU A 127 11.15 -1.66 -13.24
CA GLU A 127 11.29 -0.35 -13.91
C GLU A 127 10.71 0.77 -13.03
N TYR A 128 9.54 0.54 -12.45
CA TYR A 128 8.87 1.51 -11.58
C TYR A 128 9.69 1.82 -10.33
N ILE A 129 10.21 0.79 -9.66
CA ILE A 129 11.09 0.91 -8.50
C ILE A 129 12.36 1.69 -8.85
N GLU A 130 13.00 1.36 -9.98
CA GLU A 130 14.23 2.02 -10.41
C GLU A 130 14.01 3.52 -10.65
N ARG A 131 12.90 3.88 -11.33
CA ARG A 131 12.50 5.29 -11.49
C ARG A 131 12.29 5.97 -10.13
N GLY A 132 11.71 5.25 -9.18
CA GLY A 132 11.46 5.72 -7.82
C GLY A 132 12.70 6.05 -7.00
N LYS A 133 13.87 5.45 -7.30
CA LYS A 133 15.13 5.76 -6.61
C LYS A 133 15.57 7.21 -6.81
N SER A 134 15.23 7.84 -7.94
CA SER A 134 15.47 9.27 -8.18
C SER A 134 14.70 10.19 -7.21
N TRP A 135 13.64 9.68 -6.61
CA TRP A 135 12.82 10.37 -5.61
C TRP A 135 13.41 10.27 -4.20
N LYS A 136 14.43 9.43 -3.99
CA LYS A 136 15.13 9.32 -2.70
C LYS A 136 16.22 10.41 -2.59
N ASP A 137 16.46 10.93 -1.39
CA ASP A 137 17.55 11.83 -1.05
C ASP A 137 18.88 11.07 -0.90
N LYS A 138 19.97 11.77 -0.61
CA LYS A 138 21.30 11.18 -0.39
C LYS A 138 21.35 10.17 0.78
N ASN A 139 20.35 10.16 1.65
CA ASN A 139 20.23 9.27 2.79
C ASN A 139 19.25 8.11 2.51
N GLY A 140 18.76 7.97 1.27
CA GLY A 140 17.82 6.94 0.88
C GLY A 140 16.37 7.19 1.31
N LYS A 141 16.05 8.38 1.83
CA LYS A 141 14.68 8.75 2.23
C LYS A 141 13.95 9.37 1.05
N TYR A 142 12.70 9.01 0.82
CA TYR A 142 11.87 9.70 -0.18
C TYR A 142 11.82 11.21 0.12
N LYS A 143 12.17 12.03 -0.88
CA LYS A 143 12.08 13.49 -0.85
C LYS A 143 10.62 13.84 -0.58
N ARG A 144 10.37 14.50 0.56
CA ARG A 144 9.06 15.01 0.96
C ARG A 144 8.86 16.39 0.36
#